data_AF-A0A535RTG3-F1
#
_entry.id   AF-A0A535RTG3-F1
#
_cell.length_a   1.000
_cell.length_b   1.000
_cell.length_c   1.000
_cell.angle_alpha   90.00
_cell.angle_beta   90.00
_cell.angle_gamma   90.00
#
_symmetry.space_group_name_H-M   'P 1'
#
loop_
_entity.id
_entity.type
_entity.pdbx_description
1 polymer ?
#
loop_
_entity_poly.entity_id
_entity_poly.type
_entity_poly.pdbx_seq_one_letter_code
_entity_poly.pdbx_strand_id
1 'polypeptide(L)'
;MNEKIQSVLNSLPHKPGIYIMKDGQGTILYVGKAISLYNRVRSYFQESTDLSPKNRSMVAKVEDIEFVVVKNEVEALVLESNYIKEYRPKYNVLMRDDKSYPYIKVSLTEDFPRVYRVRSFHHDGNRYFGPYTNSGAVDATLDLLNKLFA
;
A
#
# COMPACT_ATOMS: atom_id res chain seq x y z
N MET A 1 10.53 -21.30 15.81
CA MET A 1 10.27 -20.51 14.58
C MET A 1 10.18 -21.50 13.42
N ASN A 2 9.18 -21.41 12.55
CA ASN A 2 9.06 -22.29 11.38
C ASN A 2 10.24 -22.02 10.41
N GLU A 3 10.87 -23.08 9.87
CA GLU A 3 11.97 -22.97 8.89
C GLU A 3 11.60 -22.10 7.69
N LYS A 4 10.34 -22.20 7.23
CA LYS A 4 9.81 -21.38 6.13
C LYS A 4 9.88 -19.88 6.44
N ILE A 5 9.45 -19.48 7.65
CA ILE A 5 9.51 -18.09 8.09
C ILE A 5 10.95 -17.62 8.19
N GLN A 6 11.85 -18.44 8.74
CA GLN A 6 13.26 -18.10 8.87
C GLN A 6 13.91 -17.85 7.49
N SER A 7 13.59 -18.69 6.50
CA SER A 7 14.04 -18.52 5.12
C SER A 7 13.57 -17.20 4.53
N VAL A 8 12.29 -16.86 4.68
CA VAL A 8 11.74 -15.58 4.19
C VAL A 8 12.45 -14.41 4.87
N LEU A 9 12.61 -14.44 6.19
CA LEU A 9 13.29 -13.38 6.95
C LEU A 9 14.73 -13.11 6.48
N ASN A 10 15.42 -14.13 5.96
CA ASN A 10 16.76 -14.01 5.40
C ASN A 10 16.76 -13.44 3.97
N SER A 11 15.68 -13.61 3.21
CA SER A 11 15.54 -13.08 1.85
C SER A 11 15.03 -11.64 1.75
N LEU A 12 14.61 -11.03 2.87
CA LEU A 12 13.98 -9.71 2.86
C LEU A 12 14.94 -8.61 2.38
N PRO A 13 14.53 -7.76 1.43
CA PRO A 13 15.37 -6.66 0.95
C PRO A 13 15.26 -5.42 1.86
N HIS A 14 16.30 -4.58 1.83
CA HIS A 14 16.29 -3.21 2.37
C HIS A 14 15.61 -2.24 1.39
N LYS A 15 14.37 -2.54 1.00
CA LYS A 15 13.59 -1.74 0.04
C LYS A 15 12.17 -1.47 0.57
N PRO A 16 11.51 -0.41 0.08
CA PRO A 16 10.12 -0.16 0.42
C PRO A 16 9.21 -1.20 -0.23
N GLY A 17 8.08 -1.48 0.43
CA GLY A 17 7.20 -2.56 0.02
C GLY A 17 6.02 -2.75 0.95
N ILE A 18 5.16 -3.69 0.57
CA ILE A 18 4.16 -4.26 1.47
C ILE A 18 4.56 -5.68 1.86
N TYR A 19 4.18 -6.10 3.06
CA TYR A 19 4.29 -7.48 3.52
C TYR A 19 2.90 -8.00 3.90
N ILE A 20 2.70 -9.29 3.66
CA ILE A 20 1.44 -9.99 3.81
C ILE A 20 1.70 -11.19 4.71
N MET A 21 1.00 -11.27 5.83
CA MET A 21 1.10 -12.38 6.77
C MET A 21 -0.13 -13.27 6.65
N LYS A 22 0.09 -14.57 6.49
CA LYS A 22 -0.97 -15.57 6.28
C LYS A 22 -0.93 -16.68 7.32
N ASP A 23 -2.07 -17.30 7.57
CA ASP A 23 -2.15 -18.54 8.36
C ASP A 23 -1.80 -19.79 7.53
N GLY A 24 -1.81 -20.97 8.16
CA GLY A 24 -1.51 -22.24 7.51
C GLY A 24 -2.49 -22.66 6.40
N GLN A 25 -3.65 -22.02 6.32
CA GLN A 25 -4.63 -22.23 5.25
C GLN A 25 -4.46 -21.21 4.11
N GLY A 26 -3.49 -20.30 4.21
CA GLY A 26 -3.24 -19.23 3.24
C GLY A 26 -4.16 -18.01 3.42
N THR A 27 -4.94 -17.93 4.49
CA THR A 27 -5.81 -16.77 4.77
C THR A 27 -4.97 -15.57 5.15
N ILE A 28 -5.20 -14.43 4.50
CA ILE A 28 -4.49 -13.18 4.82
C ILE A 28 -4.95 -12.68 6.20
N LEU A 29 -4.05 -12.72 7.17
CA LEU A 29 -4.28 -12.25 8.53
C LEU A 29 -4.02 -10.75 8.65
N TYR A 30 -2.96 -10.27 7.98
CA TYR A 30 -2.51 -8.89 8.06
C TYR A 30 -1.73 -8.46 6.83
N VAL A 31 -1.87 -7.20 6.47
CA VAL A 31 -1.07 -6.50 5.45
C VAL A 31 -0.49 -5.24 6.06
N GLY A 32 0.78 -4.96 5.82
CA GLY A 32 1.42 -3.73 6.26
C GLY A 32 2.43 -3.18 5.27
N LYS A 33 2.65 -1.86 5.27
CA LYS A 33 3.72 -1.21 4.51
C LYS A 33 5.02 -1.10 5.31
N ALA A 34 6.14 -1.03 4.60
CA ALA A 34 7.45 -0.78 5.17
C ALA A 34 8.29 0.14 4.27
N ILE A 35 9.07 1.03 4.89
CA ILE A 35 10.17 1.74 4.20
C ILE A 35 11.33 0.77 3.94
N SER A 36 11.56 -0.17 4.86
CA SER A 36 12.50 -1.28 4.73
C SER A 36 11.80 -2.56 5.17
N LEU A 37 11.49 -3.44 4.20
CA LEU A 37 10.89 -4.74 4.45
C LEU A 37 11.73 -5.57 5.45
N TYR A 38 13.06 -5.57 5.27
CA TYR A 38 13.99 -6.26 6.17
C TYR A 38 13.81 -5.83 7.64
N ASN A 39 13.85 -4.52 7.92
CA ASN A 39 13.76 -4.02 9.29
C ASN A 39 12.36 -4.27 9.87
N ARG A 40 11.32 -4.00 9.08
CA ARG A 40 9.94 -3.98 9.56
C ARG A 40 9.40 -5.38 9.84
N VAL A 41 9.67 -6.35 8.98
CA VAL A 41 9.14 -7.71 9.18
C VAL A 41 9.90 -8.38 10.32
N ARG A 42 11.23 -8.21 10.41
CA ARG A 42 12.04 -8.79 11.49
C ARG A 42 11.64 -8.29 12.88
N SER A 43 11.18 -7.05 13.02
CA SER A 43 10.75 -6.54 14.34
C SER A 43 9.58 -7.34 14.95
N TYR A 44 8.79 -8.06 14.15
CA TYR A 44 7.72 -8.92 14.69
C TYR A 44 8.25 -10.22 15.31
N PHE A 45 9.49 -10.59 15.03
CA PHE A 45 10.06 -11.89 15.39
C PHE A 45 11.27 -11.78 16.32
N GLN A 46 11.65 -10.57 16.70
CA GLN A 46 12.72 -10.32 17.67
C GLN A 46 12.17 -10.43 19.10
N GLU A 47 12.79 -11.25 19.94
CA GLU A 47 12.37 -11.49 21.33
C GLU A 47 12.38 -10.22 22.19
N SER A 48 13.25 -9.26 21.88
CA SER A 48 13.35 -7.97 22.57
C SER A 48 12.25 -6.97 22.21
N THR A 49 11.41 -7.27 21.21
CA THR A 49 10.36 -6.34 20.78
C THR A 49 9.11 -6.51 21.63
N ASP A 50 8.71 -5.44 22.33
CA ASP A 50 7.43 -5.43 23.03
C ASP A 50 6.27 -5.27 22.03
N LEU A 51 5.69 -6.41 21.63
CA LEU A 51 4.55 -6.44 20.74
C LEU A 51 3.25 -6.22 21.51
N SER A 52 2.39 -5.36 20.94
CA SER A 52 1.01 -5.20 21.40
C SER A 52 0.29 -6.56 21.47
N PRO A 53 -0.70 -6.75 22.37
CA PRO A 53 -1.43 -8.02 22.49
C PRO A 53 -2.03 -8.50 21.16
N LYS A 54 -2.51 -7.56 20.35
CA LYS A 54 -3.01 -7.81 19.00
C LYS A 54 -1.94 -8.39 18.08
N ASN A 55 -0.77 -7.75 18.00
CA ASN A 55 0.32 -8.19 17.14
C ASN A 55 0.87 -9.54 17.61
N ARG A 56 0.97 -9.75 18.93
CA ARG A 56 1.40 -11.04 19.50
C ARG A 56 0.45 -12.18 19.12
N SER A 57 -0.86 -11.95 19.24
CA SER A 57 -1.89 -12.91 18.82
C SER A 57 -1.87 -13.20 17.32
N MET A 58 -1.59 -12.19 16.50
CA MET A 58 -1.45 -12.32 15.06
C MET A 58 -0.23 -13.16 14.70
N VAL A 59 0.96 -12.78 15.19
CA VAL A 59 2.25 -13.44 14.89
C VAL A 59 2.21 -14.92 15.28
N ALA A 60 1.55 -15.27 16.38
CA ALA A 60 1.39 -16.66 16.82
C ALA A 60 0.61 -17.55 15.82
N LYS A 61 -0.13 -16.96 14.87
CA LYS A 61 -0.90 -17.67 13.84
C LYS A 61 -0.28 -17.59 12.45
N VAL A 62 0.81 -16.84 12.29
CA VAL A 62 1.47 -16.67 10.99
C VAL A 62 2.24 -17.94 10.67
N GLU A 63 1.95 -18.52 9.51
CA GLU A 63 2.68 -19.65 8.95
C GLU A 63 3.37 -19.30 7.62
N ASP A 64 2.98 -18.19 7.00
CA ASP A 64 3.58 -17.71 5.76
C ASP A 64 3.68 -16.19 5.70
N ILE A 65 4.72 -15.71 5.01
CA ILE A 65 4.99 -14.29 4.81
C ILE A 65 5.35 -14.08 3.34
N GLU A 66 4.60 -13.20 2.69
CA GLU A 66 4.89 -12.71 1.35
C GLU A 66 5.22 -11.22 1.39
N PHE A 67 5.90 -10.73 0.36
CA PHE A 67 6.17 -9.30 0.23
C PHE A 67 6.21 -8.87 -1.24
N VAL A 68 5.86 -7.61 -1.47
CA VAL A 68 5.97 -6.96 -2.79
C VAL A 68 6.85 -5.74 -2.63
N VAL A 69 7.95 -5.71 -3.39
CA VAL A 69 8.86 -4.56 -3.44
C VAL A 69 8.29 -3.51 -4.39
N VAL A 70 8.31 -2.24 -3.96
CA VAL A 70 7.88 -1.10 -4.78
C VAL A 70 9.01 -0.08 -4.92
N LYS A 71 8.81 0.97 -5.72
CA LYS A 71 9.85 1.97 -5.97
C LYS A 71 10.01 2.98 -4.85
N ASN A 72 8.91 3.31 -4.16
CA ASN A 72 8.88 4.36 -3.14
C ASN A 72 7.79 4.11 -2.08
N GLU A 73 7.79 4.92 -1.02
CA GLU A 73 6.83 4.77 0.09
C GLU A 73 5.38 5.05 -0.33
N VAL A 74 5.16 5.96 -1.29
CA VAL A 74 3.81 6.31 -1.74
C VAL A 74 3.16 5.12 -2.45
N GLU A 75 3.90 4.42 -3.30
CA GLU A 75 3.43 3.17 -3.92
C GLU A 75 3.11 2.10 -2.87
N ALA A 76 3.93 1.97 -1.82
CA ALA A 76 3.71 0.98 -0.76
C ALA A 76 2.42 1.29 0.02
N LEU A 77 2.19 2.56 0.34
CA LEU A 77 0.98 3.04 1.01
C LEU A 77 -0.29 2.74 0.20
N VAL A 78 -0.24 2.98 -1.11
CA VAL A 78 -1.39 2.74 -2.00
C VAL A 78 -1.66 1.26 -2.15
N LEU A 79 -0.60 0.47 -2.40
CA LEU A 79 -0.73 -0.97 -2.56
C LEU A 79 -1.26 -1.63 -1.28
N GLU A 80 -0.76 -1.21 -0.11
CA GLU A 80 -1.27 -1.64 1.20
C GLU A 80 -2.76 -1.33 1.33
N SER A 81 -3.16 -0.09 1.02
CA SER A 81 -4.57 0.33 1.11
C SER A 81 -5.47 -0.52 0.21
N ASN A 82 -5.03 -0.81 -1.01
CA ASN A 82 -5.77 -1.65 -1.95
C ASN A 82 -5.94 -3.08 -1.40
N TYR A 83 -4.86 -3.70 -0.91
CA TYR A 83 -4.92 -5.04 -0.32
C TYR A 83 -5.80 -5.09 0.93
N ILE A 84 -5.74 -4.08 1.80
CA ILE A 84 -6.60 -4.03 3.00
C ILE A 84 -8.07 -3.90 2.60
N LYS A 85 -8.40 -3.10 1.58
CA LYS A 85 -9.77 -2.91 1.11
C LYS A 85 -10.34 -4.16 0.42
N GLU A 86 -9.51 -4.82 -0.39
CA GLU A 86 -9.86 -6.03 -1.13
C GLU A 86 -10.04 -7.24 -0.19
N TYR A 87 -9.05 -7.52 0.67
CA TYR A 87 -9.04 -8.74 1.48
C TYR A 87 -9.60 -8.59 2.89
N ARG A 88 -9.77 -7.34 3.37
CA ARG A 88 -10.23 -7.00 4.73
C ARG A 88 -9.64 -7.90 5.83
N PRO A 89 -8.29 -7.96 5.95
CA PRO A 89 -7.64 -8.91 6.84
C PRO A 89 -8.08 -8.70 8.30
N LYS A 90 -8.26 -9.80 9.03
CA LYS A 90 -8.78 -9.80 10.41
C LYS A 90 -8.04 -8.87 11.35
N TYR A 91 -6.71 -8.76 11.20
CA TYR A 91 -5.87 -7.95 12.08
C TYR A 91 -5.58 -6.55 11.51
N ASN A 92 -6.09 -6.16 10.35
CA ASN A 92 -6.02 -4.76 9.91
C ASN A 92 -7.17 -3.95 10.53
N VAL A 93 -6.86 -2.76 11.06
CA VAL A 93 -7.91 -1.81 11.42
C VAL A 93 -8.33 -1.13 10.14
N LEU A 94 -9.59 -1.30 9.75
CA LEU A 94 -10.18 -0.53 8.65
C LEU A 94 -10.31 0.92 9.12
N MET A 95 -9.39 1.78 8.69
CA MET A 95 -9.56 3.22 8.86
C MET A 95 -10.74 3.66 8.00
N ARG A 96 -11.73 4.29 8.63
CA ARG A 96 -12.99 4.73 8.00
C ARG A 96 -12.85 5.87 6.97
N ASP A 97 -11.64 6.40 6.77
CA ASP A 97 -11.44 7.47 5.79
C ASP A 97 -11.34 6.85 4.39
N ASP A 98 -12.51 6.61 3.79
CA ASP A 98 -12.72 5.97 2.48
C ASP A 98 -12.21 6.78 1.28
N LYS A 99 -11.39 7.82 1.51
CA LYS A 99 -10.88 8.66 0.43
C LYS A 99 -9.72 7.94 -0.26
N SER A 100 -10.01 7.27 -1.38
CA SER A 100 -8.99 6.85 -2.34
C SER A 100 -8.12 8.05 -2.76
N TYR A 101 -6.82 7.81 -2.88
CA TYR A 101 -5.85 8.82 -3.25
C TYR A 101 -6.18 9.39 -4.64
N PRO A 102 -6.21 10.73 -4.80
CA PRO A 102 -6.50 11.34 -6.09
C PRO A 102 -5.37 11.10 -7.10
N TYR A 103 -5.78 11.01 -8.36
CA TYR A 103 -4.94 11.05 -9.53
C TYR A 103 -5.30 12.29 -10.34
N ILE A 104 -4.35 12.77 -11.14
CA ILE A 104 -4.60 13.70 -12.23
C ILE A 104 -4.77 12.87 -13.50
N LYS A 105 -5.94 12.92 -14.13
CA LYS A 105 -6.24 12.27 -15.41
C LYS A 105 -6.17 13.29 -16.53
N VAL A 106 -5.55 12.89 -17.64
CA VAL A 106 -5.60 13.61 -18.93
C VAL A 106 -6.41 12.75 -19.90
N SER A 107 -7.57 13.25 -20.33
CA SER A 107 -8.50 12.50 -21.20
C SER A 107 -8.06 12.47 -22.67
N LEU A 108 -6.95 11.78 -22.96
CA LEU A 108 -6.38 11.69 -24.31
C LEU A 108 -7.27 10.96 -25.34
N THR A 109 -8.28 10.22 -24.89
CA THR A 109 -9.20 9.49 -25.77
C THR A 109 -10.41 10.32 -26.20
N GLU A 110 -10.57 11.55 -25.69
CA GLU A 110 -11.67 12.45 -26.05
C GLU A 110 -11.20 13.46 -27.11
N ASP A 111 -12.12 13.90 -27.99
CA ASP A 111 -11.82 14.91 -29.03
C ASP A 111 -11.27 16.23 -28.45
N PHE A 112 -11.66 16.53 -27.21
CA PHE A 112 -11.20 17.68 -26.45
C PHE A 112 -10.58 17.21 -25.13
N PRO A 113 -9.25 16.98 -25.07
CA PRO A 113 -8.58 16.49 -23.88
C PRO A 113 -8.71 17.45 -22.70
N ARG A 114 -9.04 16.91 -21.53
CA ARG A 114 -9.19 17.65 -20.28
C ARG A 114 -8.24 17.12 -19.23
N VAL A 115 -7.76 18.01 -18.35
CA VAL A 115 -6.94 17.66 -17.19
C VAL A 115 -7.80 17.83 -15.94
N TYR A 116 -8.08 16.74 -15.23
CA TYR A 116 -8.96 16.79 -14.06
C TYR A 116 -8.63 15.72 -13.02
N ARG A 117 -9.11 15.94 -11.79
CA ARG A 117 -8.92 15.02 -10.67
C ARG A 117 -9.85 13.82 -10.78
N VAL A 118 -9.33 12.62 -10.59
CA VAL A 118 -10.10 11.39 -10.41
C VAL A 118 -9.62 10.64 -9.17
N ARG A 119 -10.41 9.70 -8.66
CA ARG A 119 -10.04 8.87 -7.49
C ARG A 119 -9.95 7.38 -7.80
N SER A 120 -10.10 7.04 -9.07
CA SER A 120 -9.99 5.70 -9.60
C SER A 120 -9.04 5.72 -10.80
N PHE A 121 -8.19 4.70 -10.86
CA PHE A 121 -7.31 4.45 -12.00
C PHE A 121 -7.97 3.41 -12.90
N HIS A 122 -7.97 3.66 -14.21
CA HIS A 122 -8.51 2.74 -15.22
C HIS A 122 -7.51 2.58 -16.36
N HIS A 123 -7.38 1.37 -16.90
CA HIS A 123 -6.60 1.10 -18.11
C HIS A 123 -7.44 1.42 -19.36
N ASP A 124 -7.87 2.68 -19.49
CA ASP A 124 -8.83 3.13 -20.50
C ASP A 124 -8.18 3.94 -21.64
N GLY A 125 -6.86 3.84 -21.80
CA GLY A 125 -6.10 4.60 -22.81
C GLY A 125 -5.79 6.05 -22.43
N ASN A 126 -6.35 6.55 -21.32
CA ASN A 126 -6.01 7.89 -20.82
C ASN A 126 -4.74 7.87 -19.98
N ARG A 127 -4.17 9.06 -19.75
CA ARG A 127 -2.94 9.22 -18.98
C ARG A 127 -3.25 9.64 -17.56
N TYR A 128 -2.67 8.94 -16.60
CA TYR A 128 -2.89 9.17 -15.18
C TYR A 128 -1.56 9.51 -14.50
N PHE A 129 -1.59 10.51 -13.62
CA PHE A 129 -0.48 10.89 -12.76
C PHE A 129 -0.90 10.77 -11.29
N GLY A 130 -0.01 10.27 -10.44
CA GLY A 130 -0.30 9.91 -9.07
C GLY A 130 -0.20 8.40 -8.84
N PRO A 131 -0.83 7.86 -7.78
CA PRO A 131 -1.70 8.54 -6.82
C PRO A 131 -0.96 9.57 -5.96
N TYR A 132 -1.64 10.66 -5.59
CA TYR A 132 -1.10 11.69 -4.72
C TYR A 132 -1.66 11.57 -3.31
N THR A 133 -0.77 11.62 -2.31
CA THR A 133 -1.16 11.58 -0.90
C THR A 133 -1.80 12.88 -0.41
N ASN A 134 -1.47 14.00 -1.04
CA ASN A 134 -2.00 15.32 -0.71
C ASN A 134 -3.02 15.78 -1.77
N SER A 135 -4.31 15.75 -1.41
CA SER A 135 -5.39 16.21 -2.30
C SER A 135 -5.35 17.71 -2.57
N GLY A 136 -4.96 18.52 -1.58
CA GLY A 136 -4.87 19.98 -1.76
C GLY A 136 -3.79 20.40 -2.74
N ALA A 137 -2.66 19.67 -2.77
CA ALA A 137 -1.61 19.90 -3.77
C ALA A 137 -2.09 19.58 -5.20
N VAL A 138 -2.92 18.55 -5.36
CA VAL A 138 -3.55 18.23 -6.66
C VAL A 138 -4.47 19.37 -7.09
N ASP A 139 -5.35 19.83 -6.20
CA ASP A 139 -6.31 20.88 -6.50
C ASP A 139 -5.58 22.19 -6.87
N ALA A 140 -4.55 22.59 -6.10
CA ALA A 140 -3.72 23.76 -6.41
C ALA A 140 -2.98 23.65 -7.76
N THR A 141 -2.53 22.46 -8.13
CA THR A 141 -1.87 22.22 -9.43
C THR A 141 -2.86 22.36 -10.58
N LEU A 142 -4.06 21.80 -10.45
CA LEU A 142 -5.11 21.92 -11.46
C LEU A 142 -5.57 23.37 -11.63
N ASP A 143 -5.73 24.10 -10.53
CA ASP A 143 -6.08 25.52 -10.55
C ASP A 143 -5.02 26.35 -11.27
N LEU A 144 -3.73 26.06 -11.05
CA LEU A 144 -2.64 26.73 -11.75
C LEU A 144 -2.66 26.43 -13.24
N LEU A 145 -2.85 25.17 -13.63
CA LEU A 145 -2.93 24.78 -15.05
C LEU A 145 -4.10 25.47 -15.74
N ASN A 146 -5.28 25.50 -15.11
CA ASN A 146 -6.43 26.22 -15.65
C ASN A 146 -6.13 27.71 -15.79
N LYS A 147 -5.49 28.37 -14.82
CA LYS A 147 -5.15 29.80 -14.94
C LYS A 147 -4.18 30.12 -16.08
N LEU A 148 -3.28 29.20 -16.41
CA LEU A 148 -2.24 29.43 -17.43
C LEU A 148 -2.72 29.12 -18.84
N PHE A 149 -3.69 28.22 -18.99
CA PHE A 149 -4.08 27.66 -20.29
C PHE A 149 -5.58 27.72 -20.60
N ALA A 150 -6.42 28.26 -19.70
CA ALA A 150 -7.84 28.52 -19.95
C ALA A 150 -8.11 29.87 -20.61
#